data_AF-L2GG74-F1
#
_entry.id   AF-L2GG74-F1
#
_cell.length_a   1.000
_cell.length_b   1.000
_cell.length_c   1.000
_cell.angle_alpha   90.00
_cell.angle_beta   90.00
_cell.angle_gamma   90.00
#
_symmetry.space_group_name_H-M   'P 1'
#
loop_
_entity.id
_entity.type
_entity.pdbx_description
1 polymer ?
#
loop_
_entity_poly.entity_id
_entity_poly.type
_entity_poly.pdbx_seq_one_letter_code
_entity_poly.pdbx_strand_id
1 'polypeptide(L)'
;MHAQRMCIESAAAVAKLILLYERRYSLRRVNIQGVAVIFSAAIILIFASMSRRRRRRAKTAETATHLSRALEELSASWECAKRSRDFLLMLQR
;
A
#
# COMPACT_ATOMS: atom_id res chain seq x y z
N MET A 1 -7.21 13.45 -16.56
CA MET A 1 -7.77 13.18 -15.20
C MET A 1 -8.42 11.80 -15.02
N HIS A 2 -8.77 11.06 -16.09
CA HIS A 2 -9.35 9.71 -15.96
C HIS A 2 -8.33 8.65 -15.52
N ALA A 3 -7.16 8.59 -16.15
CA ALA A 3 -6.11 7.61 -15.81
C ALA A 3 -5.67 7.68 -14.33
N GLN A 4 -5.43 8.89 -13.81
CA GLN A 4 -5.08 9.08 -12.40
C GLN A 4 -6.17 8.57 -11.46
N ARG A 5 -7.45 8.81 -11.77
CA ARG A 5 -8.55 8.29 -10.96
C ARG A 5 -8.55 6.75 -10.98
N MET A 6 -8.41 6.14 -12.16
CA MET A 6 -8.33 4.68 -12.29
C MET A 6 -7.18 4.10 -11.48
N CYS A 7 -5.98 4.68 -11.56
CA CYS A 7 -4.84 4.20 -10.78
C CYS A 7 -5.10 4.21 -9.26
N ILE A 8 -5.77 5.25 -8.75
CA ILE A 8 -6.09 5.34 -7.32
C ILE A 8 -7.18 4.33 -6.92
N GLU A 9 -8.17 4.12 -7.78
CA GLU A 9 -9.22 3.12 -7.56
C GLU A 9 -8.65 1.71 -7.58
N SER A 10 -7.76 1.40 -8.53
CA SER A 10 -7.01 0.15 -8.59
C SER A 10 -6.13 -0.07 -7.35
N ALA A 11 -5.38 0.96 -6.92
CA ALA A 11 -4.56 0.86 -5.70
C ALA A 11 -5.42 0.60 -4.45
N ALA A 12 -6.60 1.23 -4.36
CA ALA A 12 -7.54 0.98 -3.27
C ALA A 12 -8.15 -0.44 -3.34
N ALA A 13 -8.38 -0.98 -4.54
CA ALA A 13 -8.84 -2.36 -4.72
C ALA A 13 -7.76 -3.37 -4.31
N VAL A 14 -6.50 -3.13 -4.68
CA VAL A 14 -5.34 -3.92 -4.19
C VAL A 14 -5.30 -3.93 -2.67
N ALA A 15 -5.41 -2.77 -2.02
CA ALA A 15 -5.41 -2.69 -0.56
C ALA A 15 -6.52 -3.53 0.09
N LYS A 16 -7.73 -3.56 -0.50
CA LYS A 16 -8.82 -4.42 -0.03
C LYS A 16 -8.51 -5.89 -0.20
N LEU A 17 -7.92 -6.30 -1.33
CA LEU A 17 -7.52 -7.69 -1.57
C LEU A 17 -6.50 -8.15 -0.54
N ILE A 18 -5.49 -7.32 -0.24
CA ILE A 18 -4.47 -7.61 0.76
C ILE A 18 -5.09 -7.73 2.16
N LEU A 19 -6.00 -6.83 2.52
CA LEU A 19 -6.71 -6.91 3.80
C LEU A 19 -7.56 -8.19 3.92
N LEU A 20 -8.23 -8.59 2.84
CA LEU A 20 -9.00 -9.84 2.82
C LEU A 20 -8.09 -11.07 2.91
N TYR A 21 -6.92 -11.02 2.26
CA TYR A 21 -5.92 -12.06 2.33
C TYR A 21 -5.36 -12.20 3.75
N GLU A 22 -4.96 -11.09 4.38
CA GLU A 22 -4.46 -11.03 5.78
C GLU A 22 -5.45 -11.64 6.78
N ARG A 23 -6.76 -11.45 6.58
CA ARG A 23 -7.80 -12.01 7.45
C ARG A 23 -7.95 -13.53 7.34
N ARG A 24 -7.58 -14.13 6.21
CA ARG A 24 -7.75 -15.57 5.95
C ARG A 24 -6.43 -16.34 5.98
N TYR A 25 -5.32 -15.67 5.77
CA TYR A 25 -3.99 -16.24 5.60
C TYR A 25 -2.93 -15.32 6.19
N SER A 26 -1.77 -15.85 6.55
CA SER A 26 -0.62 -15.02 6.93
C SER A 26 0.00 -14.35 5.70
N LEU A 27 0.30 -13.05 5.80
CA LEU A 27 0.98 -12.30 4.75
C LEU A 27 2.38 -12.85 4.46
N ARG A 28 3.00 -13.58 5.39
CA ARG A 28 4.28 -14.27 5.18
C ARG A 28 4.30 -15.26 4.01
N ARG A 29 3.12 -15.74 3.57
CA ARG A 29 2.97 -16.66 2.42
C ARG A 29 2.83 -15.94 1.07
N VAL A 30 2.81 -14.61 1.05
CA VAL A 30 2.67 -13.83 -0.18
C VAL A 30 3.94 -13.98 -1.03
N ASN A 31 3.73 -14.24 -2.33
CA ASN A 31 4.80 -14.33 -3.32
C ASN A 31 5.59 -13.01 -3.39
N ILE A 32 6.89 -13.08 -3.71
CA ILE A 32 7.76 -11.91 -3.84
C ILE A 32 7.19 -10.84 -4.80
N GLN A 33 6.48 -11.22 -5.85
CA GLN A 33 5.81 -10.30 -6.78
C GLN A 33 4.70 -9.48 -6.09
N GLY A 34 4.06 -10.04 -5.06
CA GLY A 34 3.08 -9.35 -4.23
C GLY A 34 3.66 -8.16 -3.47
N VAL A 35 4.94 -8.22 -3.08
CA VAL A 35 5.63 -7.09 -2.44
C VAL A 35 5.66 -5.89 -3.37
N ALA A 36 5.99 -6.09 -4.65
CA ALA A 36 6.00 -5.01 -5.65
C ALA A 36 4.60 -4.40 -5.85
N VAL A 37 3.56 -5.24 -5.94
CA VAL A 37 2.16 -4.79 -6.08
C VAL A 37 1.72 -3.95 -4.88
N ILE A 38 2.03 -4.39 -3.66
CA ILE A 38 1.70 -3.67 -2.43
C ILE A 38 2.45 -2.34 -2.38
N PHE A 39 3.74 -2.34 -2.70
CA PHE A 39 4.57 -1.15 -2.74
C PHE A 39 4.04 -0.11 -3.73
N SER A 40 3.74 -0.51 -4.97
CA SER A 40 3.19 0.40 -5.98
C SER A 40 1.83 0.98 -5.55
N ALA A 41 0.94 0.16 -4.98
CA ALA A 41 -0.34 0.64 -4.48
C ALA A 41 -0.17 1.64 -3.32
N ALA A 42 0.77 1.39 -2.40
CA ALA A 42 1.07 2.29 -1.30
C ALA A 42 1.57 3.65 -1.78
N ILE A 43 2.53 3.69 -2.72
CA ILE A 43 3.04 4.95 -3.30
C ILE A 43 1.90 5.77 -3.91
N ILE A 44 1.08 5.14 -4.75
CA ILE A 44 -0.05 5.81 -5.42
C ILE A 44 -1.00 6.43 -4.39
N LEU A 45 -1.32 5.69 -3.32
CA LEU A 45 -2.23 6.18 -2.28
C LEU A 45 -1.60 7.30 -1.44
N ILE A 46 -0.30 7.25 -1.15
CA ILE A 46 0.42 8.33 -0.45
C ILE A 46 0.36 9.63 -1.27
N PHE A 47 0.79 9.59 -2.53
CA PHE A 47 0.73 10.77 -3.41
C PHE A 47 -0.70 11.27 -3.65
N ALA A 48 -1.67 10.35 -3.78
CA ALA A 48 -3.07 10.72 -3.90
C ALA A 48 -3.62 11.38 -2.63
N SER A 49 -3.12 11.00 -1.45
CA SER A 49 -3.53 11.64 -0.20
C SER A 49 -3.09 13.10 -0.11
N MET A 50 -1.93 13.44 -0.68
CA MET A 50 -1.40 14.81 -0.68
C MET A 50 -2.23 15.76 -1.56
N SER A 51 -2.78 15.26 -2.67
CA SER A 51 -3.53 16.05 -3.66
C SER A 51 -5.05 16.11 -3.42
N ARG A 52 -5.59 15.39 -2.44
CA ARG A 52 -7.06 15.27 -2.21
C ARG A 52 -7.59 16.22 -1.14
N ARG A 53 -8.88 16.60 -1.28
CA ARG A 53 -9.64 17.35 -0.24
C ARG A 53 -9.70 16.56 1.08
N ARG A 54 -9.75 17.28 2.21
CA ARG A 54 -9.63 16.80 3.60
C ARG A 54 -10.30 15.44 3.91
N ARG A 55 -11.59 15.24 3.55
CA ARG A 55 -12.30 13.97 3.79
C ARG A 55 -11.77 12.79 2.98
N ARG A 56 -11.48 13.00 1.68
CA ARG A 56 -10.94 11.95 0.81
C ARG A 56 -9.46 11.66 1.11
N ARG A 57 -8.74 12.66 1.61
CA ARG A 57 -7.36 12.54 2.08
C ARG A 57 -7.24 11.56 3.24
N ALA A 58 -8.07 11.70 4.29
CA ALA A 58 -8.03 10.82 5.46
C ALA A 58 -8.18 9.33 5.10
N LYS A 59 -9.23 8.98 4.33
CA LYS A 59 -9.46 7.59 3.89
C LYS A 59 -8.32 7.03 3.03
N THR A 60 -7.76 7.87 2.15
CA THR A 60 -6.66 7.45 1.26
C THR A 60 -5.37 7.23 2.08
N ALA A 61 -5.09 8.11 3.04
CA ALA A 61 -3.95 8.00 3.94
C ALA A 61 -4.06 6.76 4.85
N GLU A 62 -5.23 6.51 5.44
CA GLU A 62 -5.49 5.30 6.23
C GLU A 62 -5.23 4.03 5.42
N THR A 63 -5.73 3.98 4.18
CA THR A 63 -5.49 2.84 3.27
C THR A 63 -4.00 2.67 2.96
N ALA A 64 -3.26 3.77 2.77
CA ALA A 64 -1.82 3.73 2.56
C ALA A 64 -1.08 3.20 3.79
N THR A 65 -1.45 3.66 4.99
CA THR A 65 -0.88 3.18 6.26
C THR A 65 -1.10 1.68 6.44
N HIS A 66 -2.27 1.16 6.08
CA HIS A 66 -2.52 -0.28 6.10
C HIS A 66 -1.56 -1.06 5.19
N LEU A 67 -1.30 -0.56 3.97
CA LEU A 67 -0.34 -1.20 3.07
C LEU A 67 1.10 -1.10 3.58
N SER A 68 1.50 0.04 4.17
CA SER A 68 2.81 0.16 4.82
C SER A 68 2.99 -0.85 5.96
N ARG A 69 1.93 -1.09 6.76
CA ARG A 69 1.93 -2.12 7.80
C ARG A 69 1.96 -3.54 7.22
N ALA A 70 1.30 -3.78 6.10
CA ALA A 70 1.42 -5.07 5.41
C ALA A 70 2.87 -5.31 4.93
N LEU A 71 3.57 -4.27 4.44
CA LEU A 71 4.99 -4.36 4.09
C LEU A 71 5.89 -4.62 5.31
N GLU A 72 5.56 -4.07 6.48
CA GLU A 72 6.24 -4.41 7.74
C GLU A 72 6.20 -5.92 8.01
N GLU A 73 5.01 -6.54 7.92
CA GLU A 73 4.88 -7.98 8.14
C GLU A 73 5.63 -8.80 7.08
N LEU A 74 5.60 -8.35 5.83
CA LEU A 74 6.34 -8.97 4.72
C LEU A 74 7.86 -8.82 4.85
N SER A 75 8.34 -7.79 5.55
CA SER A 75 9.77 -7.56 5.78
C SER A 75 10.42 -8.67 6.58
N ALA A 76 9.65 -9.44 7.35
CA ALA A 76 10.13 -10.64 8.04
C ALA A 76 10.44 -11.81 7.07
N SER A 77 9.88 -11.79 5.87
CA SER A 77 10.05 -12.86 4.87
C SER A 77 10.91 -12.42 3.68
N TRP A 78 10.93 -11.12 3.35
CA TRP A 78 11.57 -10.60 2.14
C TRP A 78 12.33 -9.29 2.40
N GLU A 79 13.65 -9.28 2.17
CA GLU A 79 14.48 -8.07 2.32
C GLU A 79 14.07 -6.95 1.33
N CYS A 80 13.49 -7.30 0.18
CA CYS A 80 12.93 -6.29 -0.73
C CYS A 80 11.73 -5.54 -0.11
N ALA A 81 10.91 -6.20 0.71
CA ALA A 81 9.79 -5.57 1.39
C ALA A 81 10.28 -4.55 2.43
N LYS A 82 11.37 -4.88 3.14
CA LYS A 82 12.02 -3.97 4.10
C LYS A 82 12.53 -2.71 3.41
N ARG A 83 13.27 -2.85 2.30
CA ARG A 83 13.73 -1.70 1.49
C ARG A 83 12.58 -0.84 0.99
N SER A 84 11.52 -1.47 0.46
CA SER A 84 10.31 -0.78 0.02
C SER A 84 9.64 0.00 1.15
N ARG A 85 9.50 -0.61 2.32
CA ARG A 85 8.92 0.04 3.51
C ARG A 85 9.75 1.24 3.95
N ASP A 86 11.06 1.09 4.07
CA ASP A 86 11.95 2.16 4.51
C ASP A 86 11.88 3.37 3.57
N PHE A 87 11.75 3.12 2.26
CA PHE A 87 11.49 4.16 1.27
C PHE A 87 10.13 4.86 1.51
N LEU A 88 9.05 4.12 1.77
CA LEU A 88 7.74 4.73 2.05
C LEU A 88 7.78 5.59 3.33
N LEU A 89 8.48 5.14 4.37
CA LEU A 89 8.63 5.91 5.61
C LEU A 89 9.41 7.21 5.38
N MET A 90 10.44 7.20 4.55
CA MET A 90 11.13 8.43 4.15
C MET A 90 10.22 9.38 3.36
N LEU A 91 9.35 8.85 2.51
CA LEU A 91 8.43 9.65 1.69
C LEU A 91 7.28 10.29 2.48
N GLN A 92 6.96 9.73 3.66
CA GLN A 92 5.91 10.21 4.56
C GLN A 92 6.41 11.23 5.61
N ARG A 93 7.73 11.43 5.72
CA ARG A 93 8.34 12.47 6.56
C ARG A 93 8.34 13.81 5.84
#